data_AF-A0A4Y6R7J5-F1
#
_entry.id   AF-A0A4Y6R7J5-F1
#
_cell.length_a   1.000
_cell.length_b   1.000
_cell.length_c   1.000
_cell.angle_alpha   90.00
_cell.angle_beta   90.00
_cell.angle_gamma   90.00
#
_symmetry.space_group_name_H-M   'P 1'
#
loop_
_entity.id
_entity.type
_entity.pdbx_description
1 polymer ?
#
loop_
_entity_poly.entity_id
_entity_poly.type
_entity_poly.pdbx_seq_one_letter_code
_entity_poly.pdbx_strand_id
1 'polypeptide(L)'
;MQDAAGFIDATLQNEGAWYRAEDVEARVGGVLGSYGSSVGAVRGTVRDAGRKFKDLGHDEVTALASLLWGRPGPGRRPVYERRLAAVVLLQSRVALLRHSDLTRLEGFIRTAQTGELVAPLIADVVVPLLQGLGESGRQRADVVIARWHQDPDDSLRHAARLIASQGPDLQRISGNRDAERD
;
A
#
# COMPACT_ATOMS: atom_id res chain seq x y z
N MET A 1 5.47 16.24 -8.72
CA MET A 1 4.48 15.19 -8.36
C MET A 1 3.04 15.65 -8.24
N GLN A 2 2.75 16.90 -7.85
CA GLN A 2 1.37 17.40 -7.78
C GLN A 2 0.61 17.27 -9.11
N ASP A 3 1.26 17.57 -10.24
CA ASP A 3 0.63 17.44 -11.57
C ASP A 3 0.22 16.01 -11.90
N ALA A 4 1.03 15.02 -11.52
CA ALA A 4 0.70 13.61 -11.72
C ALA A 4 -0.45 13.17 -10.80
N ALA A 5 -0.46 13.62 -9.55
CA ALA A 5 -1.55 13.36 -8.62
C ALA A 5 -2.86 14.01 -9.11
N GLY A 6 -2.79 15.25 -9.60
CA GLY A 6 -3.93 15.98 -10.17
C GLY A 6 -4.44 15.35 -11.47
N PHE A 7 -3.56 14.86 -12.33
CA PHE A 7 -3.94 14.11 -13.53
C PHE A 7 -4.70 12.82 -13.19
N ILE A 8 -4.17 12.02 -12.26
CA ILE A 8 -4.83 10.79 -11.80
C ILE A 8 -6.18 11.13 -11.18
N ASP A 9 -6.22 12.11 -10.29
CA ASP A 9 -7.45 12.54 -9.61
C ASP A 9 -8.55 12.97 -10.58
N ALA A 10 -8.23 13.85 -11.53
CA ALA A 10 -9.18 14.34 -12.52
C ALA A 10 -9.67 13.20 -13.44
N THR A 11 -8.79 12.29 -13.84
CA THR A 11 -9.16 11.15 -14.68
C THR A 11 -10.11 10.21 -13.93
N LEU A 12 -9.83 9.91 -12.66
CA LEU A 12 -10.71 9.06 -11.83
C LEU A 12 -12.08 9.70 -11.56
N GLN A 13 -12.13 11.02 -11.43
CA GLN A 13 -13.42 11.74 -11.32
C GLN A 13 -14.22 11.63 -12.63
N ASN A 14 -13.56 11.77 -13.78
CA ASN A 14 -14.21 11.68 -15.09
C ASN A 14 -14.71 10.26 -15.43
N GLU A 15 -14.01 9.22 -14.98
CA GLU A 15 -14.39 7.81 -15.14
C GLU A 15 -15.41 7.34 -14.08
N GLY A 16 -15.74 8.21 -13.12
CA GLY A 16 -16.62 7.93 -11.99
C GLY A 16 -18.09 7.80 -12.37
N ALA A 17 -18.84 7.11 -11.51
CA ALA A 17 -20.30 7.02 -11.63
C ALA A 17 -20.94 7.09 -10.25
N TRP A 18 -21.92 7.98 -10.07
CA TRP A 18 -22.51 8.29 -8.76
C TRP A 18 -23.09 7.06 -8.05
N TYR A 19 -23.78 6.16 -8.76
CA TYR A 19 -24.35 4.95 -8.16
C TYR A 19 -23.27 4.00 -7.64
N ARG A 20 -22.14 3.87 -8.37
CA ARG A 20 -21.00 3.08 -7.88
C ARG A 20 -20.30 3.77 -6.71
N ALA A 21 -20.30 5.09 -6.70
CA ALA A 21 -19.72 5.85 -5.60
C ALA A 21 -20.50 5.59 -4.31
N GLU A 22 -21.83 5.64 -4.35
CA GLU A 22 -22.69 5.29 -3.23
C GLU A 22 -22.47 3.85 -2.75
N ASP A 23 -22.41 2.88 -3.68
CA ASP A 23 -22.13 1.47 -3.36
C ASP A 23 -20.79 1.29 -2.64
N VAL A 24 -19.74 1.97 -3.13
CA VAL A 24 -18.40 1.91 -2.52
C VAL A 24 -18.41 2.58 -1.15
N GLU A 25 -18.97 3.80 -1.02
CA GLU A 25 -19.03 4.51 0.26
C GLU A 25 -19.77 3.69 1.32
N ALA A 26 -20.89 3.05 0.96
CA ALA A 26 -21.64 2.16 1.85
C ALA A 26 -20.80 0.96 2.29
N ARG A 27 -20.09 0.32 1.35
CA ARG A 27 -19.25 -0.85 1.63
C ARG A 27 -18.03 -0.53 2.49
N VAL A 28 -17.44 0.65 2.35
CA VAL A 28 -16.26 1.09 3.12
C VAL A 28 -16.61 1.89 4.38
N GLY A 29 -17.88 1.92 4.79
CA GLY A 29 -18.32 2.50 6.06
C GLY A 29 -18.33 4.03 6.10
N GLY A 30 -18.41 4.71 4.96
CA GLY A 30 -18.61 6.17 4.85
C GLY A 30 -17.43 7.05 5.31
N VAL A 31 -16.31 6.45 5.72
CA VAL A 31 -15.10 7.16 6.18
C VAL A 31 -14.21 7.64 5.02
N LEU A 32 -14.34 7.00 3.86
CA LEU A 32 -13.76 7.41 2.59
C LEU A 32 -14.82 8.01 1.69
N GLY A 33 -14.41 9.00 0.89
CA GLY A 33 -15.16 9.36 -0.30
C GLY A 33 -14.96 8.32 -1.41
N SER A 34 -15.85 8.31 -2.41
CA SER A 34 -15.67 7.54 -3.64
C SER A 34 -16.00 8.37 -4.87
N TYR A 35 -15.28 8.12 -5.96
CA TYR A 35 -15.65 8.61 -7.29
C TYR A 35 -16.51 7.61 -8.07
N GLY A 36 -16.56 6.34 -7.64
CA GLY A 36 -17.27 5.27 -8.36
C GLY A 36 -16.54 4.79 -9.62
N SER A 37 -15.23 5.03 -9.67
CA SER A 37 -14.35 4.58 -10.75
C SER A 37 -14.09 3.08 -10.59
N SER A 38 -14.17 2.32 -11.69
CA SER A 38 -13.88 0.88 -11.65
C SER A 38 -12.39 0.61 -11.37
N VAL A 39 -12.07 -0.58 -10.84
CA VAL A 39 -10.67 -1.00 -10.67
C VAL A 39 -9.90 -1.00 -12.01
N GLY A 40 -10.59 -1.32 -13.11
CA GLY A 40 -10.03 -1.22 -14.46
C GLY A 40 -9.64 0.21 -14.84
N ALA A 41 -10.50 1.19 -14.54
CA ALA A 41 -10.22 2.60 -14.75
C ALA A 41 -9.06 3.10 -13.87
N VAL A 42 -8.97 2.62 -12.62
CA VAL A 42 -7.84 2.93 -11.73
C VAL A 42 -6.52 2.43 -12.32
N ARG A 43 -6.45 1.16 -12.74
CA ARG A 43 -5.24 0.60 -13.36
C ARG A 43 -4.88 1.30 -14.67
N GLY A 44 -5.87 1.58 -15.52
CA GLY A 44 -5.68 2.32 -16.77
C GLY A 44 -5.09 3.70 -16.51
N THR A 45 -5.68 4.45 -15.59
CA THR A 45 -5.23 5.80 -15.20
C THR A 45 -3.80 5.81 -14.67
N VAL A 46 -3.44 4.88 -13.77
CA VAL A 46 -2.06 4.80 -13.24
C VAL A 46 -1.06 4.48 -14.34
N ARG A 47 -1.41 3.54 -15.23
CA ARG A 47 -0.58 3.19 -16.40
C ARG A 47 -0.36 4.40 -17.30
N ASP A 48 -1.43 5.15 -17.60
CA ASP A 48 -1.35 6.30 -18.49
C ASP A 48 -0.61 7.48 -17.84
N ALA A 49 -0.74 7.66 -16.53
CA ALA A 49 0.11 8.58 -15.78
C ALA A 49 1.59 8.20 -15.89
N GLY A 50 1.94 6.92 -15.76
CA GLY A 50 3.32 6.44 -15.93
C GLY A 50 3.89 6.65 -17.33
N ARG A 51 3.06 6.71 -18.38
CA ARG A 51 3.46 7.05 -19.76
C ARG A 51 3.66 8.56 -19.94
N LYS A 52 2.80 9.36 -19.30
CA LYS A 52 2.77 10.82 -19.41
C LYS A 52 3.86 11.49 -18.60
N PHE A 53 4.06 11.06 -17.36
CA PHE A 53 5.04 11.59 -16.44
C PHE A 53 6.25 10.64 -16.43
N LYS A 54 7.24 10.97 -17.26
CA LYS A 54 8.49 10.21 -17.37
C LYS A 54 9.33 10.35 -16.09
N ASP A 55 10.31 9.46 -15.94
CA ASP A 55 11.33 9.53 -14.88
C ASP A 55 10.79 9.41 -13.44
N LEU A 56 9.76 8.58 -13.24
CA LEU A 56 9.31 8.20 -11.89
C LEU A 56 10.32 7.27 -11.22
N GLY A 57 11.32 7.85 -10.55
CA GLY A 57 12.25 7.16 -9.66
C GLY A 57 11.62 6.79 -8.32
N HIS A 58 12.42 6.26 -7.41
CA HIS A 58 11.97 5.87 -6.07
C HIS A 58 11.30 7.04 -5.32
N ASP A 59 11.93 8.21 -5.32
CA ASP A 59 11.45 9.37 -4.57
C ASP A 59 10.15 9.92 -5.17
N GLU A 60 10.05 9.98 -6.50
CA GLU A 60 8.84 10.40 -7.20
C GLU A 60 7.67 9.43 -6.97
N VAL A 61 7.94 8.12 -7.00
CA VAL A 61 6.92 7.08 -6.75
C VAL A 61 6.39 7.16 -5.32
N THR A 62 7.27 7.25 -4.32
CA THR A 62 6.87 7.31 -2.92
C THR A 62 6.17 8.63 -2.57
N ALA A 63 6.59 9.74 -3.18
CA ALA A 63 5.92 11.03 -3.05
C ALA A 63 4.52 11.00 -3.70
N LEU A 64 4.40 10.48 -4.92
CA LEU A 64 3.11 10.38 -5.61
C LEU A 64 2.14 9.45 -4.86
N ALA A 65 2.60 8.29 -4.39
CA ALA A 65 1.79 7.40 -3.57
C ALA A 65 1.25 8.10 -2.32
N SER A 66 2.07 8.93 -1.66
CA SER A 66 1.65 9.70 -0.48
C SER A 66 0.61 10.78 -0.82
N LEU A 67 0.76 11.47 -1.94
CA LEU A 67 -0.24 12.46 -2.42
C LEU A 67 -1.57 11.80 -2.76
N LEU A 68 -1.54 10.63 -3.39
CA LEU A 68 -2.72 9.85 -3.72
C LEU A 68 -3.40 9.30 -2.46
N TRP A 69 -2.62 8.87 -1.46
CA TRP A 69 -3.13 8.34 -0.20
C TRP A 69 -3.86 9.37 0.68
N GLY A 70 -3.38 10.62 0.60
CA GLY A 70 -3.90 11.77 1.34
C GLY A 70 -5.24 12.28 0.83
N ARG A 71 -5.64 13.44 1.37
CA ARG A 71 -6.87 14.13 0.96
C ARG A 71 -6.64 14.83 -0.39
N PRO A 72 -7.61 14.79 -1.32
CA PRO A 72 -7.50 15.47 -2.63
C PRO A 72 -7.48 17.00 -2.52
N GLY A 73 -7.95 17.55 -1.41
CA GLY A 73 -7.92 18.98 -1.11
C GLY A 73 -8.43 19.31 0.29
N PRO A 74 -8.33 20.58 0.71
CA PRO A 74 -8.84 21.04 2.00
C PRO A 74 -10.33 20.72 2.17
N GLY A 75 -10.72 20.27 3.38
CA GLY A 75 -12.10 19.92 3.70
C GLY A 75 -12.65 18.65 3.04
N ARG A 76 -11.88 17.97 2.18
CA ARG A 76 -12.32 16.72 1.52
C ARG A 76 -11.88 15.47 2.29
N ARG A 77 -12.70 14.42 2.27
CA ARG A 77 -12.33 13.09 2.75
C ARG A 77 -11.24 12.48 1.85
N PRO A 78 -10.36 11.60 2.37
CA PRO A 78 -9.58 10.71 1.52
C PRO A 78 -10.52 9.90 0.63
N VAL A 79 -10.09 9.58 -0.59
CA VAL A 79 -10.93 8.91 -1.60
C VAL A 79 -10.42 7.51 -1.86
N TYR A 80 -11.33 6.54 -1.88
CA TYR A 80 -11.01 5.12 -2.06
C TYR A 80 -10.19 4.88 -3.33
N GLU A 81 -10.63 5.38 -4.48
CA GLU A 81 -9.96 5.14 -5.76
C GLU A 81 -8.59 5.81 -5.85
N ARG A 82 -8.39 6.95 -5.18
CA ARG A 82 -7.05 7.57 -5.07
C ARG A 82 -6.10 6.68 -4.27
N ARG A 83 -6.56 6.12 -3.14
CA ARG A 83 -5.76 5.18 -2.34
C ARG A 83 -5.48 3.89 -3.11
N LEU A 84 -6.47 3.35 -3.81
CA LEU A 84 -6.29 2.20 -4.67
C LEU A 84 -5.28 2.50 -5.80
N ALA A 85 -5.31 3.71 -6.38
CA ALA A 85 -4.31 4.15 -7.35
C ALA A 85 -2.89 4.19 -6.75
N ALA A 86 -2.75 4.59 -5.47
CA ALA A 86 -1.47 4.52 -4.77
C ALA A 86 -0.98 3.08 -4.62
N VAL A 87 -1.85 2.13 -4.27
CA VAL A 87 -1.52 0.70 -4.18
C VAL A 87 -1.06 0.18 -5.55
N VAL A 88 -1.82 0.44 -6.61
CA VAL A 88 -1.49 0.02 -7.98
C VAL A 88 -0.18 0.64 -8.46
N LEU A 89 0.08 1.91 -8.14
CA LEU A 89 1.34 2.58 -8.44
C LEU A 89 2.51 1.87 -7.77
N LEU A 90 2.41 1.62 -6.46
CA LEU A 90 3.46 0.96 -5.68
C LEU A 90 3.70 -0.47 -6.15
N GLN A 91 2.65 -1.23 -6.42
CA GLN A 91 2.72 -2.58 -6.99
C GLN A 91 3.49 -2.58 -8.30
N SER A 92 3.17 -1.66 -9.22
CA SER A 92 3.84 -1.58 -10.53
C SER A 92 5.31 -1.13 -10.45
N ARG A 93 5.75 -0.64 -9.29
CA ARG A 93 7.08 -0.06 -9.04
C ARG A 93 7.77 -0.69 -7.83
N VAL A 94 7.35 -1.88 -7.41
CA VAL A 94 7.82 -2.49 -6.15
C VAL A 94 9.34 -2.70 -6.13
N ALA A 95 9.95 -2.97 -7.28
CA ALA A 95 11.40 -3.12 -7.43
C ALA A 95 12.21 -1.84 -7.12
N LEU A 96 11.57 -0.67 -7.09
CA LEU A 96 12.22 0.58 -6.68
C LEU A 96 12.23 0.76 -5.17
N LEU A 97 11.30 0.12 -4.46
CA LEU A 97 11.07 0.30 -3.03
C LEU A 97 12.20 -0.30 -2.19
N ARG A 98 12.40 0.27 -1.01
CA ARG A 98 13.47 -0.07 -0.07
C ARG A 98 12.88 -0.41 1.28
N HIS A 99 13.65 -1.07 2.13
CA HIS A 99 13.23 -1.41 3.50
C HIS A 99 12.76 -0.17 4.30
N SER A 100 13.33 1.01 4.03
CA SER A 100 12.95 2.28 4.67
C SER A 100 11.52 2.72 4.35
N ASP A 101 10.93 2.24 3.25
CA ASP A 101 9.55 2.55 2.88
C ASP A 101 8.53 1.82 3.74
N LEU A 102 8.93 0.79 4.48
CA LEU A 102 8.03 0.07 5.40
C LEU A 102 7.39 1.01 6.42
N THR A 103 8.09 2.05 6.88
CA THR A 103 7.50 3.07 7.76
C THR A 103 6.33 3.81 7.09
N ARG A 104 6.42 4.08 5.79
CA ARG A 104 5.33 4.72 5.03
C ARG A 104 4.18 3.73 4.81
N LEU A 105 4.50 2.50 4.43
CA LEU A 105 3.52 1.44 4.22
C LEU A 105 2.77 1.11 5.51
N GLU A 106 3.45 1.16 6.67
CA GLU A 106 2.82 1.07 7.99
C GLU A 106 1.75 2.16 8.17
N GLY A 107 2.11 3.41 7.91
CA GLY A 107 1.18 4.54 7.97
C GLY A 107 -0.01 4.37 7.01
N PHE A 108 0.22 3.77 5.83
CA PHE A 108 -0.86 3.43 4.90
C PHE A 108 -1.77 2.34 5.48
N ILE A 109 -1.22 1.23 5.97
CA ILE A 109 -2.02 0.15 6.57
C ILE A 109 -2.91 0.68 7.71
N ARG A 110 -2.34 1.45 8.65
CA ARG A 110 -3.08 2.05 9.77
C ARG A 110 -4.22 2.96 9.33
N THR A 111 -4.02 3.68 8.22
CA THR A 111 -4.97 4.69 7.76
C THR A 111 -5.85 4.21 6.61
N ALA A 112 -5.75 2.95 6.17
CA ALA A 112 -6.45 2.40 5.01
C ALA A 112 -7.97 2.37 5.17
N GLN A 113 -8.48 2.27 6.41
CA GLN A 113 -9.90 2.28 6.79
C GLN A 113 -10.75 1.10 6.29
N THR A 114 -10.28 0.32 5.31
CA THR A 114 -10.99 -0.86 4.79
C THR A 114 -10.01 -1.98 4.43
N GLY A 115 -10.45 -3.22 4.68
CA GLY A 115 -9.74 -4.44 4.27
C GLY A 115 -9.47 -4.50 2.76
N GLU A 116 -10.33 -3.86 1.94
CA GLU A 116 -10.16 -3.79 0.48
C GLU A 116 -8.91 -3.01 0.04
N LEU A 117 -8.38 -2.13 0.90
CA LEU A 117 -7.10 -1.44 0.66
C LEU A 117 -5.95 -2.11 1.40
N VAL A 118 -6.19 -2.62 2.61
CA VAL A 118 -5.18 -3.31 3.42
C VAL A 118 -4.68 -4.58 2.72
N ALA A 119 -5.59 -5.41 2.20
CA ALA A 119 -5.25 -6.69 1.57
C ALA A 119 -4.29 -6.55 0.37
N PRO A 120 -4.58 -5.74 -0.68
CA PRO A 120 -3.66 -5.60 -1.80
C PRO A 120 -2.39 -4.82 -1.41
N LEU A 121 -2.44 -3.90 -0.45
CA LEU A 121 -1.24 -3.25 0.07
C LEU A 121 -0.26 -4.25 0.70
N ILE A 122 -0.77 -5.26 1.42
CA ILE A 122 0.08 -6.32 1.99
C ILE A 122 0.53 -7.29 0.91
N ALA A 123 -0.43 -7.88 0.19
CA ALA A 123 -0.18 -9.00 -0.72
C ALA A 123 0.60 -8.59 -1.98
N ASP A 124 0.32 -7.41 -2.53
CA ASP A 124 0.87 -6.98 -3.83
C ASP A 124 2.01 -5.95 -3.69
N VAL A 125 2.22 -5.37 -2.49
CA VAL A 125 3.28 -4.37 -2.25
C VAL A 125 4.25 -4.82 -1.16
N VAL A 126 3.79 -5.04 0.07
CA VAL A 126 4.70 -5.35 1.18
C VAL A 126 5.39 -6.69 0.99
N VAL A 127 4.64 -7.75 0.66
CA VAL A 127 5.23 -9.09 0.45
C VAL A 127 6.25 -9.09 -0.70
N PRO A 128 5.93 -8.58 -1.91
CA PRO A 128 6.90 -8.53 -3.00
C PRO A 128 8.10 -7.60 -2.71
N LEU A 129 7.91 -6.50 -1.95
CA LEU A 129 9.02 -5.69 -1.46
C LEU A 129 9.98 -6.55 -0.62
N LEU A 130 9.47 -7.26 0.38
CA LEU A 130 10.30 -8.10 1.27
C LEU A 130 11.04 -9.22 0.51
N GLN A 131 10.43 -9.76 -0.54
CA GLN A 131 11.03 -10.76 -1.41
C GLN A 131 12.14 -10.18 -2.30
N GLY A 132 12.03 -8.90 -2.69
CA GLY A 132 13.01 -8.21 -3.52
C GLY A 132 14.20 -7.60 -2.76
N LEU A 133 14.18 -7.59 -1.43
CA LEU A 133 15.28 -7.04 -0.62
C LEU A 133 16.49 -7.99 -0.61
N GLY A 134 17.69 -7.43 -0.82
CA GLY A 134 18.94 -8.12 -0.50
C GLY A 134 19.09 -8.36 1.01
N GLU A 135 20.04 -9.22 1.40
CA GLU A 135 20.22 -9.71 2.78
C GLU A 135 20.21 -8.59 3.84
N SER A 136 21.04 -7.56 3.67
CA SER A 136 21.10 -6.44 4.62
C SER A 136 19.81 -5.61 4.69
N GLY A 137 19.07 -5.53 3.57
CA GLY A 137 17.75 -4.90 3.54
C GLY A 137 16.71 -5.75 4.25
N ARG A 138 16.77 -7.06 4.06
CA ARG A 138 15.88 -8.04 4.69
C ARG A 138 16.03 -8.04 6.20
N GLN A 139 17.26 -8.08 6.73
CA GLN A 139 17.52 -8.00 8.17
C GLN A 139 16.89 -6.75 8.81
N ARG A 140 17.00 -5.58 8.15
CA ARG A 140 16.39 -4.34 8.63
C ARG A 140 14.86 -4.38 8.56
N ALA A 141 14.31 -4.97 7.51
CA ALA A 141 12.88 -5.15 7.35
C ALA A 141 12.29 -6.09 8.43
N ASP A 142 12.98 -7.19 8.74
CA ASP A 142 12.52 -8.15 9.75
C ASP A 142 12.36 -7.50 11.14
N VAL A 143 13.21 -6.53 11.50
CA VAL A 143 13.06 -5.74 12.73
C VAL A 143 11.75 -4.94 12.73
N VAL A 144 11.35 -4.38 11.58
CA VAL A 144 10.08 -3.64 11.45
C VAL A 144 8.89 -4.61 11.52
N ILE A 145 8.95 -5.74 10.83
CA ILE A 145 7.87 -6.74 10.85
C ILE A 145 7.69 -7.36 12.24
N ALA A 146 8.79 -7.59 12.98
CA ALA A 146 8.73 -8.04 14.36
C ALA A 146 7.98 -7.05 15.28
N ARG A 147 8.11 -5.74 15.02
CA ARG A 147 7.33 -4.71 15.73
C ARG A 147 5.85 -4.77 15.34
N TRP A 148 5.54 -4.97 14.06
CA TRP A 148 4.14 -5.10 13.61
C TRP A 148 3.41 -6.28 14.26
N HIS A 149 4.09 -7.38 14.56
CA HIS A 149 3.50 -8.51 15.29
C HIS A 149 3.00 -8.14 16.70
N GLN A 150 3.62 -7.16 17.33
CA GLN A 150 3.32 -6.71 18.69
C GLN A 150 2.53 -5.39 18.72
N ASP A 151 2.17 -4.87 17.55
CA ASP A 151 1.54 -3.56 17.44
C ASP A 151 0.11 -3.56 17.98
N PRO A 152 -0.37 -2.49 18.65
CA PRO A 152 -1.77 -2.39 19.08
C PRO A 152 -2.77 -2.37 17.92
N ASP A 153 -2.36 -2.02 16.70
CA ASP A 153 -3.23 -2.00 15.52
C ASP A 153 -3.44 -3.41 14.93
N ASP A 154 -4.69 -3.85 14.91
CA ASP A 154 -5.11 -5.15 14.41
C ASP A 154 -4.73 -5.38 12.94
N SER A 155 -4.74 -4.32 12.11
CA SER A 155 -4.38 -4.40 10.69
C SER A 155 -2.89 -4.67 10.51
N LEU A 156 -2.04 -4.10 11.36
CA LEU A 156 -0.60 -4.39 11.34
C LEU A 156 -0.28 -5.78 11.88
N ARG A 157 -0.96 -6.23 12.94
CA ARG A 157 -0.82 -7.62 13.38
C ARG A 157 -1.29 -8.59 12.32
N HIS A 158 -2.37 -8.29 11.60
CA HIS A 158 -2.85 -9.08 10.48
C HIS A 158 -1.85 -9.09 9.32
N ALA A 159 -1.28 -7.93 8.96
CA ALA A 159 -0.21 -7.83 7.96
C ALA A 159 0.99 -8.70 8.32
N ALA A 160 1.45 -8.64 9.57
CA ALA A 160 2.58 -9.43 10.05
C ALA A 160 2.29 -10.95 9.98
N ARG A 161 1.07 -11.39 10.33
CA ARG A 161 0.64 -12.80 10.18
C ARG A 161 0.61 -13.24 8.72
N LEU A 162 0.07 -12.42 7.83
CA LEU A 162 0.05 -12.72 6.39
C LEU A 162 1.48 -12.84 5.86
N ILE A 163 2.37 -11.89 6.16
CA ILE A 163 3.78 -11.94 5.77
C ILE A 163 4.44 -13.23 6.28
N ALA A 164 4.22 -13.60 7.54
CA ALA A 164 4.74 -14.83 8.11
C ALA A 164 4.22 -16.09 7.39
N SER A 165 2.96 -16.09 6.95
CA SER A 165 2.36 -17.22 6.20
C SER A 165 2.86 -17.36 4.76
N GLN A 166 3.44 -16.31 4.17
CA GLN A 166 3.90 -16.27 2.78
C GLN A 166 5.41 -16.56 2.65
N GLY A 167 6.12 -16.75 3.77
CA GLY A 167 7.53 -17.12 3.77
C GLY A 167 7.74 -18.64 3.83
N PRO A 168 8.66 -19.22 3.03
CA PRO A 168 9.28 -20.48 3.41
C PRO A 168 10.21 -20.21 4.60
N ASP A 169 9.99 -20.90 5.72
CA ASP A 169 10.96 -21.07 6.81
C ASP A 169 11.22 -19.86 7.75
N LEU A 170 10.25 -19.56 8.64
CA LEU A 170 10.49 -18.84 9.90
C LEU A 170 10.80 -19.80 11.08
N GLN A 171 10.93 -21.11 10.84
CA GLN A 171 11.26 -22.10 11.89
C GLN A 171 12.72 -21.98 12.37
N ARG A 172 13.61 -21.33 11.60
CA ARG A 172 15.02 -21.13 11.98
C ARG A 172 15.28 -20.13 13.11
N ILE A 173 14.33 -19.25 13.44
CA ILE A 173 14.51 -18.25 14.52
C ILE A 173 14.02 -18.79 15.88
N SER A 174 13.26 -19.89 15.88
CA SER A 174 12.78 -20.54 17.11
C SER A 174 13.58 -21.80 17.51
N GLY A 175 14.42 -22.34 16.63
CA GLY A 175 15.08 -23.65 16.84
C GLY A 175 16.48 -23.63 17.48
N ASN A 176 17.04 -22.47 17.82
CA ASN A 176 18.43 -22.38 18.31
C ASN A 176 18.58 -21.90 19.76
N ARG A 177 17.53 -22.03 20.58
CA ARG A 177 17.61 -21.74 22.03
C ARG A 177 17.60 -22.98 22.94
N ASP A 178 17.45 -24.18 22.39
CA ASP A 178 17.35 -25.42 23.18
C ASP A 178 18.47 -26.44 22.89
N ALA A 179 19.55 -26.05 22.20
CA ALA A 179 20.66 -26.96 21.85
C ALA A 179 21.99 -26.70 22.60
N GLU A 180 21.96 -25.97 23.72
CA GLU A 180 23.16 -25.70 24.55
C GLU A 180 22.94 -26.00 26.04
N ARG A 181 22.10 -26.98 26.33
CA ARG A 181 22.04 -27.67 27.62
C ARG A 181 21.90 -29.17 27.36
N ASP A 182 23.03 -29.83 27.20
CA ASP A 182 23.35 -31.14 27.80
C ASP A 182 24.80 -31.54 27.45
#